data_AF-A0A154PJP9-F1
#
_entry.id   AF-A0A154PJP9-F1
#
_cell.length_a   1.000
_cell.length_b   1.000
_cell.length_c   1.000
_cell.angle_alpha   90.00
_cell.angle_beta   90.00
_cell.angle_gamma   90.00
#
_symmetry.space_group_name_H-M   'P 1'
#
loop_
_entity.id
_entity.type
_entity.pdbx_description
1 polymer ?
#
loop_
_entity_poly.entity_id
_entity_poly.type
_entity_poly.pdbx_seq_one_letter_code
_entity_poly.pdbx_strand_id
1 'polypeptide(L)'
;MSVISETTDNHEEIYAWIEQMTFSKPKKNLARDFSDAVFMAELLKRYYPRHVDVHNYIPGNSVAKKVENWCTLNRKVLSKLNMKLRKDEINQLANSQPGAIEKILTDLRIKILRDCNADRDNLYSEFNGSEKGETVKSVLNPEEIANKTVPRHVFVRLKQELEEKNDAISLLKQKVTHLESLMKFKDQRIADLSSQILKPADYSTTSRSGNLNVTNTLITKQRTKL
;
A
#
# COMPACT_ATOMS: atom_id res chain seq x y z
N MET A 1 12.52 -33.26 -23.92
CA MET A 1 12.41 -33.03 -22.46
C MET A 1 12.60 -31.55 -22.07
N SER A 2 12.53 -30.57 -22.98
CA SER A 2 12.88 -29.17 -22.67
C SER A 2 11.71 -28.24 -22.33
N VAL A 3 10.46 -28.70 -22.44
CA VAL A 3 9.27 -27.83 -22.24
C VAL A 3 8.92 -27.68 -20.74
N ILE A 4 9.35 -28.61 -19.89
CA ILE A 4 8.97 -28.64 -18.47
C ILE A 4 9.82 -27.65 -17.64
N SER A 5 11.06 -27.38 -18.06
CA SER A 5 11.98 -26.48 -17.34
C SER A 5 11.64 -25.00 -17.48
N GLU A 6 11.12 -24.55 -18.63
CA GLU A 6 10.72 -23.14 -18.83
C GLU A 6 9.49 -22.77 -18.01
N THR A 7 8.53 -23.69 -17.84
CA THR A 7 7.35 -23.44 -17.03
C THR A 7 7.68 -23.26 -15.54
N THR A 8 8.59 -24.07 -14.99
CA THR A 8 8.97 -24.00 -13.57
C THR A 8 9.73 -22.73 -13.23
N ASP A 9 10.61 -22.27 -14.12
CA ASP A 9 11.39 -21.03 -13.95
C ASP A 9 10.48 -19.79 -13.96
N ASN A 10 9.51 -19.75 -14.88
CA ASN A 10 8.51 -18.69 -14.93
C ASN A 10 7.60 -18.67 -13.69
N HIS A 11 7.32 -19.83 -13.10
CA HIS A 11 6.57 -19.91 -11.84
C HIS A 11 7.37 -19.31 -10.68
N GLU A 12 8.65 -19.64 -10.52
CA GLU A 12 9.53 -19.10 -9.47
C GLU A 12 9.64 -17.57 -9.52
N GLU A 13 9.74 -16.98 -10.71
CA GLU A 13 9.74 -15.52 -10.85
C GLU A 13 8.43 -14.86 -10.37
N ILE A 14 7.29 -15.47 -10.68
CA ILE A 14 5.97 -14.97 -10.24
C ILE A 14 5.85 -15.09 -8.72
N TYR A 15 6.36 -16.19 -8.14
CA TYR A 15 6.42 -16.36 -6.69
C TYR A 15 7.29 -15.28 -6.04
N ALA A 16 8.50 -15.04 -6.56
CA ALA A 16 9.40 -14.00 -6.05
C ALA A 16 8.81 -12.58 -6.19
N TRP A 17 8.14 -12.29 -7.31
CA TRP A 17 7.46 -11.01 -7.53
C TRP A 17 6.34 -10.77 -6.52
N ILE A 18 5.56 -11.81 -6.21
CA ILE A 18 4.52 -11.75 -5.18
C ILE A 18 5.14 -11.62 -3.79
N GLU A 19 6.21 -12.35 -3.47
CA GLU A 19 6.87 -12.26 -2.15
C GLU A 19 7.46 -10.87 -1.85
N GLN A 20 7.97 -10.16 -2.86
CA GLN A 20 8.45 -8.78 -2.72
C GLN A 20 7.35 -7.80 -2.29
N MET A 21 6.10 -8.15 -2.56
CA MET A 21 4.98 -7.33 -2.14
C MET A 21 4.68 -7.61 -0.67
N THR A 22 4.72 -6.57 0.16
CA THR A 22 4.43 -6.67 1.60
C THR A 22 3.11 -7.40 1.84
N PHE A 23 3.19 -8.59 2.45
CA PHE A 23 2.02 -9.38 2.83
C PHE A 23 2.16 -9.86 4.27
N SER A 24 1.04 -9.80 5.00
CA SER A 24 0.98 -10.09 6.45
C SER A 24 1.21 -11.57 6.82
N LYS A 25 1.32 -12.48 5.84
CA LYS A 25 1.45 -13.93 6.08
C LYS A 25 2.36 -14.60 5.04
N PRO A 26 3.20 -15.57 5.45
CA PRO A 26 3.98 -16.40 4.54
C PRO A 26 3.02 -17.32 3.77
N LYS A 27 3.00 -17.21 2.45
CA LYS A 27 2.11 -18.00 1.58
C LYS A 27 2.83 -19.26 1.13
N LYS A 28 2.23 -20.42 1.42
CA LYS A 28 2.75 -21.73 0.97
C LYS A 28 2.03 -22.26 -0.27
N ASN A 29 0.86 -21.72 -0.61
CA ASN A 29 0.04 -22.21 -1.73
C ASN A 29 -0.77 -21.06 -2.37
N LEU A 30 -0.24 -20.50 -3.46
CA LEU A 30 -0.89 -19.41 -4.20
C LEU A 30 -2.28 -19.78 -4.70
N ALA A 31 -2.47 -20.97 -5.28
CA ALA A 31 -3.77 -21.39 -5.80
C ALA A 31 -4.86 -21.34 -4.72
N ARG A 32 -4.52 -21.74 -3.48
CA ARG A 32 -5.44 -21.65 -2.34
C ARG A 32 -5.64 -20.22 -1.85
N ASP A 33 -4.56 -19.47 -1.67
CA ASP A 33 -4.61 -18.13 -1.09
C ASP A 33 -5.30 -17.10 -2.01
N PHE A 34 -5.25 -17.32 -3.32
CA PHE A 34 -5.96 -16.51 -4.30
C PHE A 34 -7.39 -17.00 -4.58
N SER A 35 -7.77 -18.19 -4.11
CA SER A 35 -9.02 -18.84 -4.52
C SER A 35 -10.30 -18.06 -4.24
N ASP A 36 -10.31 -17.19 -3.22
CA ASP A 36 -11.47 -16.37 -2.85
C ASP A 36 -11.51 -14.98 -3.51
N ALA A 37 -10.55 -14.68 -4.39
CA ALA A 37 -10.36 -13.42 -5.09
C ALA A 37 -10.09 -12.19 -4.20
N VAL A 38 -10.20 -12.29 -2.88
CA VAL A 38 -9.95 -11.17 -1.95
C VAL A 38 -8.49 -10.75 -2.06
N PHE A 39 -7.60 -11.74 -2.07
CA PHE A 39 -6.18 -11.48 -2.20
C PHE A 39 -5.82 -10.86 -3.56
N MET A 40 -6.48 -11.29 -4.64
CA MET A 40 -6.33 -10.68 -5.95
C MET A 40 -6.83 -9.22 -5.96
N ALA A 41 -7.91 -8.91 -5.24
CA ALA A 41 -8.43 -7.56 -5.12
C ALA A 41 -7.44 -6.63 -4.37
N GLU A 42 -6.83 -7.10 -3.28
CA GLU A 42 -5.79 -6.33 -2.57
C GLU A 42 -4.59 -6.05 -3.47
N LEU A 43 -4.14 -7.05 -4.23
CA LEU A 43 -3.07 -6.89 -5.20
C LEU A 43 -3.39 -5.82 -6.23
N LEU A 44 -4.58 -5.91 -6.84
CA LEU A 44 -5.04 -4.97 -7.86
C LEU A 44 -5.30 -3.57 -7.28
N LYS A 45 -5.64 -3.43 -6.00
CA LYS A 45 -5.83 -2.13 -5.33
C LYS A 45 -4.54 -1.30 -5.31
N ARG A 46 -3.37 -1.93 -5.21
CA ARG A 46 -2.08 -1.22 -5.19
C ARG A 46 -1.73 -0.59 -6.53
N TYR A 47 -2.05 -1.24 -7.64
CA TYR A 47 -1.76 -0.74 -8.98
C TYR A 47 -2.90 0.08 -9.59
N TYR A 48 -4.15 -0.31 -9.29
CA TYR A 48 -5.35 0.30 -9.84
C TYR A 48 -6.31 0.76 -8.73
N PRO A 49 -5.90 1.70 -7.86
CA PRO A 49 -6.65 2.08 -6.67
C PRO A 49 -8.06 2.64 -6.97
N ARG A 50 -8.27 3.19 -8.16
CA ARG A 50 -9.56 3.74 -8.62
C ARG A 50 -10.54 2.67 -9.10
N HIS A 51 -10.06 1.47 -9.43
CA HIS A 51 -10.88 0.41 -10.03
C HIS A 51 -11.29 -0.65 -9.02
N VAL A 52 -10.51 -0.82 -7.95
CA VAL A 52 -10.76 -1.85 -6.95
C VAL A 52 -11.25 -1.27 -5.66
N ASP A 53 -12.26 -1.90 -5.11
CA ASP A 53 -12.77 -1.58 -3.80
C ASP A 53 -12.93 -2.85 -2.98
N VAL A 54 -11.98 -3.05 -2.08
CA VAL A 54 -11.70 -4.33 -1.41
C VAL A 54 -12.87 -4.76 -0.53
N HIS A 55 -13.65 -3.82 0.01
CA HIS A 55 -14.81 -4.14 0.86
C HIS A 55 -15.93 -4.91 0.11
N ASN A 56 -15.91 -4.93 -1.22
CA ASN A 56 -16.88 -5.70 -2.01
C ASN A 56 -16.61 -7.20 -2.00
N TYR A 57 -15.46 -7.64 -1.51
CA TYR A 57 -15.04 -9.04 -1.54
C TYR A 57 -14.97 -9.56 -0.12
N ILE A 58 -15.84 -10.49 0.21
CA ILE A 58 -15.90 -11.06 1.56
C ILE A 58 -15.16 -12.40 1.54
N PRO A 59 -14.14 -12.60 2.40
CA PRO A 59 -13.43 -13.88 2.46
C PRO A 59 -14.40 -15.01 2.82
N GLY A 60 -14.12 -16.21 2.30
CA GLY A 60 -14.95 -17.37 2.57
C GLY A 60 -14.47 -18.64 1.89
N ASN A 61 -14.84 -19.77 2.51
CA ASN A 61 -14.42 -21.10 2.05
C ASN A 61 -15.42 -21.74 1.06
N SER A 62 -16.66 -21.24 1.00
CA SER A 62 -17.68 -21.76 0.08
C SER A 62 -17.33 -21.46 -1.37
N VAL A 63 -17.30 -22.50 -2.22
CA VAL A 63 -17.02 -22.37 -3.66
C VAL A 63 -17.98 -21.39 -4.33
N ALA A 64 -19.28 -21.42 -3.97
CA ALA A 64 -20.27 -20.48 -4.51
C ALA A 64 -19.88 -19.01 -4.23
N LYS A 65 -19.42 -18.73 -3.00
CA LYS A 65 -18.98 -17.38 -2.59
C LYS A 65 -17.68 -16.98 -3.29
N LYS A 66 -16.74 -17.92 -3.45
CA LYS A 66 -15.52 -17.68 -4.22
C LYS A 66 -15.83 -17.34 -5.68
N VAL A 67 -16.72 -18.09 -6.32
CA VAL A 67 -17.19 -17.83 -7.68
C VAL A 67 -17.87 -16.45 -7.76
N GLU A 68 -18.69 -16.08 -6.79
CA GLU A 68 -19.31 -14.75 -6.74
C GLU A 68 -18.28 -13.61 -6.63
N ASN A 69 -17.28 -13.76 -5.76
CA ASN A 69 -16.19 -12.81 -5.62
C ASN A 69 -15.42 -12.66 -6.94
N TRP A 70 -15.07 -13.78 -7.59
CA TRP A 70 -14.41 -13.77 -8.90
C TRP A 70 -15.27 -13.18 -10.01
N CYS A 71 -16.58 -13.45 -10.03
CA CYS A 71 -17.52 -12.83 -10.98
C CYS A 71 -17.58 -11.31 -10.79
N THR A 72 -17.60 -10.87 -9.53
CA THR A 72 -17.60 -9.45 -9.18
C THR A 72 -16.29 -8.78 -9.60
N LEU A 73 -15.15 -9.42 -9.33
CA LEU A 73 -13.83 -8.92 -9.71
C LEU A 73 -13.69 -8.84 -11.23
N ASN A 74 -14.16 -9.87 -11.94
CA ASN A 74 -14.13 -9.91 -13.40
C ASN A 74 -14.95 -8.77 -14.01
N ARG A 75 -16.17 -8.54 -13.51
CA ARG A 75 -17.06 -7.48 -14.01
C ARG A 75 -16.58 -6.07 -13.65
N LYS A 76 -16.17 -5.83 -12.40
CA LYS A 76 -15.84 -4.48 -11.91
C LYS A 76 -14.43 -4.04 -12.28
N VAL A 77 -13.47 -4.97 -12.33
CA VAL A 77 -12.04 -4.69 -12.43
C VAL A 77 -11.43 -5.26 -13.70
N LEU A 78 -11.43 -6.59 -13.86
CA LEU A 78 -10.69 -7.22 -14.96
C LEU A 78 -11.23 -6.85 -16.34
N SER A 79 -12.55 -6.63 -16.46
CA SER A 79 -13.17 -6.13 -17.70
C SER A 79 -12.66 -4.73 -18.08
N LYS A 80 -12.31 -3.88 -17.11
CA LYS A 80 -11.72 -2.55 -17.37
C LYS A 80 -10.24 -2.63 -17.74
N LEU A 81 -9.57 -3.69 -17.32
CA LEU A 81 -8.17 -3.97 -17.64
C LEU A 81 -8.01 -4.77 -18.94
N ASN A 82 -9.10 -5.05 -19.66
CA ASN A 82 -9.15 -5.92 -20.84
C ASN A 82 -8.67 -7.36 -20.57
N MET A 83 -8.84 -7.85 -19.34
CA MET A 83 -8.45 -9.19 -18.89
C MET A 83 -9.68 -10.04 -18.51
N LYS A 84 -10.74 -9.99 -19.33
CA LYS A 84 -12.01 -10.64 -19.00
C LYS A 84 -11.85 -12.16 -18.94
N LEU A 85 -12.22 -12.75 -17.80
CA LEU A 85 -12.19 -14.19 -17.57
C LEU A 85 -13.47 -14.88 -18.05
N ARG A 86 -13.35 -16.09 -18.58
CA ARG A 86 -14.48 -16.98 -18.89
C ARG A 86 -15.00 -17.65 -17.61
N LYS A 87 -16.24 -18.17 -17.69
CA LYS A 87 -16.87 -18.87 -16.55
C LYS A 87 -16.04 -20.09 -16.10
N ASP A 88 -15.45 -20.82 -17.04
CA ASP A 88 -14.63 -21.99 -16.73
C ASP A 88 -13.34 -21.61 -15.98
N GLU A 89 -12.70 -20.51 -16.40
CA GLU A 89 -11.50 -19.97 -15.73
C GLU A 89 -11.84 -19.51 -14.30
N ILE A 90 -12.99 -18.86 -14.11
CA ILE A 90 -13.49 -18.47 -12.78
C ILE A 90 -13.71 -19.70 -11.88
N ASN A 91 -14.31 -20.76 -12.43
CA ASN A 91 -14.53 -22.00 -11.68
C ASN A 91 -13.21 -22.68 -11.33
N GLN A 92 -12.22 -22.68 -12.22
CA GLN A 92 -10.88 -23.22 -11.94
C GLN A 92 -10.20 -22.46 -10.79
N LEU A 93 -10.27 -21.12 -10.80
CA LEU A 93 -9.71 -20.29 -9.73
C LEU A 93 -10.40 -20.50 -8.38
N ALA A 94 -11.73 -20.55 -8.38
CA ALA A 94 -12.50 -20.78 -7.15
C ALA A 94 -12.20 -22.15 -6.53
N ASN A 95 -11.91 -23.16 -7.37
CA ASN A 95 -11.52 -24.51 -6.95
C ASN A 95 -10.01 -24.65 -6.64
N SER A 96 -9.25 -23.56 -6.63
CA SER A 96 -7.79 -23.59 -6.34
C SER A 96 -7.03 -24.52 -7.30
N GLN A 97 -7.43 -24.57 -8.57
CA GLN A 97 -6.75 -25.38 -9.57
C GLN A 97 -5.31 -24.87 -9.77
N PRO A 98 -4.28 -25.72 -9.59
CA PRO A 98 -2.90 -25.34 -9.86
C PRO A 98 -2.71 -24.89 -11.31
N GLY A 99 -1.89 -23.86 -11.54
CA GLY A 99 -1.62 -23.29 -12.87
C GLY A 99 -2.62 -22.23 -13.33
N ALA A 100 -3.87 -22.23 -12.82
CA ALA A 100 -4.89 -21.28 -13.25
C ALA A 100 -4.59 -19.85 -12.77
N ILE A 101 -4.11 -19.70 -11.52
CA ILE A 101 -3.81 -18.38 -10.96
C ILE A 101 -2.52 -17.82 -11.55
N GLU A 102 -1.53 -18.68 -11.78
CA GLU A 102 -0.21 -18.33 -12.30
C GLU A 102 -0.34 -17.70 -13.67
N LYS A 103 -1.19 -18.26 -14.56
CA LYS A 103 -1.48 -17.66 -15.86
C LYS A 103 -2.00 -16.22 -15.75
N ILE A 104 -2.97 -16.00 -14.87
CA ILE A 104 -3.58 -14.67 -14.67
C ILE A 104 -2.58 -13.69 -14.06
N LEU A 105 -1.72 -14.17 -13.16
CA LEU A 105 -0.67 -13.36 -12.55
C LEU A 105 0.39 -12.95 -13.58
N THR A 106 0.76 -13.85 -14.50
CA THR A 106 1.65 -13.51 -15.64
C THR A 106 1.02 -12.44 -16.50
N ASP A 107 -0.25 -12.63 -16.92
CA ASP A 107 -0.97 -11.67 -17.74
C ASP A 107 -1.09 -10.31 -17.03
N LEU A 108 -1.34 -10.33 -15.71
CA LEU A 108 -1.40 -9.12 -14.89
C LEU A 108 -0.03 -8.43 -14.82
N ARG A 109 1.06 -9.17 -14.62
CA ARG A 109 2.43 -8.62 -14.55
C ARG A 109 2.79 -7.94 -15.87
N ILE A 110 2.52 -8.59 -17.00
CA ILE A 110 2.72 -8.01 -18.33
C ILE A 110 1.88 -6.75 -18.51
N LYS A 111 0.62 -6.77 -18.08
CA LYS A 111 -0.29 -5.63 -18.17
C LYS A 111 0.20 -4.44 -17.33
N ILE A 112 0.60 -4.68 -16.09
CA ILE A 112 1.17 -3.65 -15.21
C ILE A 112 2.43 -3.06 -15.83
N LEU A 113 3.34 -3.89 -16.36
CA LEU A 113 4.56 -3.40 -17.01
C LEU A 113 4.23 -2.52 -18.22
N ARG A 114 3.25 -2.92 -19.05
CA ARG A 114 2.78 -2.11 -20.19
C ARG A 114 2.16 -0.79 -19.75
N ASP A 115 1.31 -0.81 -18.72
CA ASP A 115 0.62 0.40 -18.26
C ASP A 115 1.60 1.36 -17.56
N CYS A 116 2.55 0.85 -16.77
CA CYS A 116 3.64 1.65 -16.20
C CYS A 116 4.57 2.23 -17.28
N ASN A 117 4.87 1.45 -18.33
CA ASN A 117 5.64 1.95 -19.46
C ASN A 117 4.85 2.97 -20.29
N ALA A 118 3.54 2.82 -20.44
CA ALA A 118 2.70 3.80 -21.11
C ALA A 118 2.60 5.12 -20.33
N ASP A 119 2.50 5.06 -18.99
CA ASP A 119 2.57 6.24 -18.14
C ASP A 119 3.96 6.91 -18.24
N ARG A 120 5.02 6.11 -18.28
CA ARG A 120 6.40 6.57 -18.52
C ARG A 120 6.52 7.22 -19.91
N ASP A 121 6.04 6.58 -20.97
CA ASP A 121 6.15 7.04 -22.36
C ASP A 121 5.25 8.26 -22.64
N ASN A 122 4.10 8.37 -21.97
CA ASN A 122 3.30 9.60 -21.98
C ASN A 122 4.06 10.74 -21.30
N LEU A 123 4.73 10.49 -20.16
CA LEU A 123 5.57 11.49 -19.50
C LEU A 123 6.76 11.94 -20.38
N TYR A 124 7.30 11.05 -21.23
CA TYR A 124 8.33 11.41 -22.22
C TYR A 124 7.77 12.10 -23.48
N SER A 125 6.60 11.69 -23.97
CA SER A 125 6.01 12.17 -25.23
C SER A 125 5.39 13.56 -25.09
N GLU A 126 4.86 13.90 -23.91
CA GLU A 126 4.27 15.21 -23.61
C GLU A 126 5.32 16.34 -23.63
N PHE A 127 6.62 16.01 -23.61
CA PHE A 127 7.73 16.97 -23.62
C PHE A 127 8.48 17.09 -24.96
N ASN A 128 8.28 16.20 -25.94
CA ASN A 128 8.87 16.35 -27.28
C ASN A 128 8.14 17.39 -28.16
N GLY A 129 7.04 17.98 -27.67
CA GLY A 129 6.30 19.05 -28.35
C GLY A 129 6.90 20.46 -28.19
N SER A 130 7.98 20.62 -27.43
CA SER A 130 8.66 21.92 -27.25
C SER A 130 10.16 21.72 -27.02
N GLU A 131 10.91 21.46 -28.08
CA GLU A 131 12.22 22.06 -28.33
C GLU A 131 12.73 21.61 -29.71
N LYS A 132 12.87 22.57 -30.63
CA LYS A 132 13.69 22.41 -31.83
C LYS A 132 15.15 22.39 -31.38
N GLY A 133 15.91 21.33 -31.67
CA GLY A 133 17.36 21.34 -31.40
C GLY A 133 18.09 20.03 -31.72
N GLU A 134 18.64 19.97 -32.94
CA GLU A 134 19.81 19.19 -33.39
C GLU A 134 19.97 17.71 -32.98
N THR A 135 19.67 16.83 -33.94
CA THR A 135 20.07 15.42 -33.93
C THR A 135 21.54 15.26 -34.33
N VAL A 136 22.42 15.06 -33.35
CA VAL A 136 23.75 14.50 -33.61
C VAL A 136 23.61 12.98 -33.67
N LYS A 137 23.83 12.42 -34.88
CA LYS A 137 23.83 10.99 -35.16
C LYS A 137 25.03 10.32 -34.48
N SER A 138 24.81 9.62 -33.36
CA SER A 138 25.77 8.63 -32.85
C SER A 138 25.36 7.23 -33.31
N VAL A 139 26.26 6.62 -34.07
CA VAL A 139 26.20 5.27 -34.62
C VAL A 139 26.27 4.24 -33.48
N LEU A 140 25.13 3.82 -32.91
CA LEU A 140 24.95 2.55 -32.17
C LEU A 140 23.46 2.20 -32.12
N ASN A 141 23.15 0.89 -32.04
CA ASN A 141 21.81 0.30 -32.17
C ASN A 141 20.78 0.96 -31.21
N PRO A 142 19.70 1.61 -31.71
CA PRO A 142 18.79 2.43 -30.88
C PRO A 142 18.01 1.66 -29.80
N GLU A 143 17.77 0.37 -30.04
CA GLU A 143 16.91 -0.47 -29.20
C GLU A 143 17.54 -0.83 -27.85
N GLU A 144 18.87 -0.91 -27.75
CA GLU A 144 19.55 -1.19 -26.47
C GLU A 144 19.78 0.06 -25.62
N ILE A 145 19.93 1.23 -26.25
CA ILE A 145 20.18 2.50 -25.55
C ILE A 145 18.88 3.01 -24.91
N ALA A 146 17.75 2.92 -25.61
CA ALA A 146 16.45 3.33 -25.08
C ALA A 146 15.99 2.50 -23.86
N ASN A 147 16.38 1.22 -23.83
CA ASN A 147 16.07 0.31 -22.73
C ASN A 147 16.98 0.49 -21.50
N LYS A 148 18.13 1.18 -21.63
CA LYS A 148 19.12 1.35 -20.53
C LYS A 148 19.35 2.80 -20.10
N THR A 149 19.03 3.80 -20.94
CA THR A 149 19.37 5.19 -20.65
C THR A 149 18.14 6.00 -20.25
N VAL A 150 18.04 6.32 -18.96
CA VAL A 150 17.07 7.29 -18.44
C VAL A 150 17.59 8.70 -18.77
N PRO A 151 16.84 9.53 -19.50
CA PRO A 151 17.21 10.93 -19.73
C PRO A 151 17.56 11.65 -18.43
N ARG A 152 18.69 12.37 -18.45
CA ARG A 152 19.32 12.99 -17.26
C ARG A 152 18.34 13.81 -16.42
N HIS A 153 17.42 14.54 -17.06
CA HIS A 153 16.47 15.40 -16.35
C HIS A 153 15.39 14.60 -15.59
N VAL A 154 14.99 13.43 -16.10
CA VAL A 154 14.08 12.51 -15.39
C VAL A 154 14.79 11.89 -14.19
N PHE A 155 16.04 11.48 -14.36
CA PHE A 155 16.86 11.00 -13.24
C PHE A 155 17.01 12.07 -12.14
N VAL A 156 17.29 13.32 -12.52
CA VAL A 156 17.41 14.44 -11.58
C VAL A 156 16.10 14.71 -10.85
N ARG A 157 14.96 14.71 -11.54
CA ARG A 157 13.64 14.89 -10.92
C ARG A 157 13.28 13.76 -9.98
N LEU A 158 13.48 12.50 -10.39
CA LEU A 158 13.23 11.34 -9.54
C LEU A 158 14.13 11.35 -8.31
N LYS A 159 15.39 11.77 -8.46
CA LYS A 159 16.33 11.94 -7.34
C LYS A 159 15.84 13.02 -6.37
N GLN A 160 15.34 14.14 -6.88
CA GLN A 160 14.77 15.21 -6.06
C GLN A 160 13.50 14.76 -5.33
N GLU A 161 12.59 14.05 -6.00
CA GLU A 161 11.36 13.56 -5.38
C GLU A 161 11.65 12.49 -4.31
N LEU A 162 12.73 11.71 -4.48
CA LEU A 162 13.21 10.77 -3.47
C LEU A 162 13.77 11.50 -2.25
N GLU A 163 14.52 12.59 -2.47
CA GLU A 163 15.09 13.43 -1.43
C GLU A 163 13.98 14.10 -0.59
N GLU A 164 12.98 14.72 -1.24
CA GLU A 164 11.83 15.32 -0.57
C GLU A 164 11.05 14.30 0.28
N LYS A 165 10.83 13.09 -0.24
CA LYS A 165 10.20 12.01 0.54
C LYS A 165 11.05 11.58 1.73
N ASN A 166 12.37 11.50 1.59
CA ASN A 166 13.27 11.17 2.69
C ASN A 166 13.26 12.24 3.78
N ASP A 167 13.22 13.51 3.40
CA ASP A 167 13.12 14.63 4.35
C ASP A 167 11.79 14.59 5.12
N ALA A 168 10.68 14.31 4.43
CA ALA A 168 9.39 14.13 5.07
C ALA A 168 9.40 12.96 6.07
N ILE A 169 10.05 11.84 5.72
CA ILE A 169 10.22 10.69 6.61
C ILE A 169 11.07 11.08 7.83
N SER A 170 12.17 11.80 7.63
CA SER A 170 13.05 12.26 8.71
C SER A 170 12.28 13.17 9.70
N LEU A 171 11.52 14.12 9.17
CA LEU A 171 10.70 15.03 9.98
C LEU A 171 9.62 14.28 10.77
N LEU A 172 8.95 13.32 10.14
CA LEU A 172 7.95 12.47 10.81
C LEU A 172 8.60 11.64 11.91
N LYS A 173 9.78 11.04 11.68
CA LYS A 173 10.52 10.30 12.70
C LYS A 173 10.85 11.18 13.90
N GLN A 174 11.35 12.39 13.68
CA GLN A 174 11.64 13.33 14.76
C GLN A 174 10.38 13.67 15.57
N LYS A 175 9.24 13.92 14.89
CA LYS A 175 7.96 14.17 15.56
C LYS A 175 7.51 12.99 16.41
N VAL A 176 7.65 11.77 15.90
CA VAL A 176 7.33 10.54 16.66
C VAL A 176 8.19 10.46 17.92
N THR A 177 9.51 10.61 17.81
CA THR A 177 10.42 10.57 18.97
C THR A 177 10.10 11.65 20.01
N HIS A 178 9.73 12.86 19.56
CA HIS A 178 9.34 13.94 20.45
C HIS A 178 8.04 13.61 21.20
N LEU A 179 7.03 13.09 20.50
CA LEU A 179 5.76 12.69 21.11
C LEU A 179 5.95 11.51 22.08
N GLU A 180 6.79 10.53 21.74
CA GLU A 180 7.14 9.42 22.62
C GLU A 180 7.81 9.91 23.92
N SER A 181 8.74 10.85 23.81
CA SER A 181 9.40 11.47 24.97
C SER A 181 8.41 12.24 25.85
N LEU A 182 7.50 13.00 25.23
CA LEU A 182 6.46 13.73 25.95
C LEU A 182 5.48 12.80 26.65
N MET A 183 5.10 11.71 26.00
CA MET A 183 4.25 10.67 26.58
C MET A 183 4.93 10.03 27.78
N LYS A 184 6.20 9.62 27.66
CA LYS A 184 6.98 9.08 28.77
C LYS A 184 7.09 10.04 29.95
N PHE A 185 7.29 11.34 29.70
CA PHE A 185 7.33 12.35 30.77
C PHE A 185 5.98 12.51 31.45
N LYS A 186 4.88 12.49 30.69
CA LYS A 186 3.52 12.54 31.23
C LYS A 186 3.19 11.28 32.03
N ASP A 187 3.58 10.10 31.56
CA ASP A 187 3.38 8.84 32.29
C ASP A 187 4.14 8.84 33.61
N GLN A 188 5.38 9.34 33.63
CA GLN A 188 6.16 9.51 34.86
C GLN A 188 5.46 10.48 35.83
N ARG A 189 4.98 11.62 35.34
CA ARG A 189 4.25 12.60 36.14
C ARG A 189 2.97 12.01 36.73
N ILE A 190 2.24 11.21 35.95
CA ILE A 190 1.05 10.49 36.40
C ILE A 190 1.43 9.50 37.49
N ALA A 191 2.51 8.73 37.33
CA ALA A 191 3.00 7.79 38.33
C ALA A 191 3.39 8.49 39.65
N ASP A 192 4.09 9.62 39.57
CA ASP A 192 4.51 10.41 40.75
C ASP A 192 3.30 10.98 41.51
N LEU A 193 2.34 11.57 40.78
CA LEU A 193 1.11 12.10 41.36
C LEU A 193 0.23 10.98 41.94
N SER A 194 0.12 9.85 41.25
CA SER A 194 -0.62 8.68 41.76
C SER A 194 0.01 8.12 43.03
N SER A 195 1.33 8.14 43.12
CA SER A 195 2.07 7.73 44.32
C SER A 195 1.86 8.69 45.50
N GLN A 196 1.70 9.99 45.23
CA GLN A 196 1.37 10.99 46.27
C GLN A 196 -0.07 10.85 46.76
N ILE A 197 -1.00 10.47 45.89
CA ILE A 197 -2.40 10.19 46.27
C ILE A 197 -2.50 8.88 47.07
N LEU A 198 -1.62 7.90 46.84
CA LEU A 198 -1.63 6.61 47.53
C LEU A 198 -0.94 6.65 48.91
N LYS A 199 -0.15 7.67 49.24
CA LYS A 199 0.40 7.84 50.59
C LYS A 199 -0.72 8.31 51.54
N PRO A 200 -1.09 7.54 52.58
CA PRO A 200 -2.03 8.01 53.58
C PRO A 200 -1.44 9.22 54.30
N ALA A 201 -2.24 10.26 54.46
CA ALA A 201 -1.90 11.45 55.23
C ALA A 201 -1.76 11.10 56.72
N ASP A 202 -0.56 10.72 57.16
CA ASP A 202 -0.19 10.73 58.57
C ASP A 202 0.23 12.14 58.97
N TYR A 203 -0.75 13.05 59.11
CA TYR A 203 -0.59 14.25 59.93
C TYR A 203 -1.92 14.69 60.53
N SER A 204 -2.07 14.32 61.80
CA SER A 204 -2.62 15.13 62.89
C SER A 204 -3.89 15.94 62.62
N THR A 205 -4.98 15.42 63.20
CA THR A 205 -6.18 16.15 63.60
C THR A 205 -5.86 17.49 64.28
N THR A 206 -6.34 18.61 63.72
CA THR A 206 -6.82 19.73 64.53
C THR A 206 -8.00 20.38 63.82
N SER A 207 -9.15 20.30 64.48
CA SER A 207 -10.43 20.82 64.07
C SER A 207 -10.42 22.34 63.91
N ARG A 208 -11.02 22.85 62.82
CA ARG A 208 -11.81 24.09 62.88
C ARG A 208 -12.79 24.19 61.71
N SER A 209 -14.06 24.12 62.08
CA SER A 209 -15.25 24.37 61.28
C SER A 209 -15.22 25.73 60.58
N GLY A 210 -15.84 25.84 59.40
CA GLY A 210 -16.26 27.14 58.88
C GLY A 210 -16.51 27.23 57.38
N ASN A 211 -17.76 26.97 57.00
CA ASN A 211 -18.49 27.59 55.89
C ASN A 211 -18.22 27.15 54.44
N LEU A 212 -19.19 26.35 53.97
CA LEU A 212 -19.69 26.30 52.60
C LEU A 212 -19.97 27.71 52.07
N ASN A 213 -19.43 28.05 50.91
CA ASN A 213 -20.05 28.99 49.97
C ASN A 213 -19.84 28.49 48.55
N VAL A 214 -20.92 27.93 48.01
CA VAL A 214 -21.09 27.56 46.60
C VAL A 214 -21.16 28.85 45.79
N THR A 215 -20.28 29.03 44.82
CA THR A 215 -20.53 29.93 43.68
C THR A 215 -20.09 29.26 42.38
N ASN A 216 -21.10 28.94 41.57
CA ASN A 216 -20.96 28.58 40.15
C ASN A 216 -20.25 29.70 39.41
N THR A 217 -19.25 29.38 38.57
CA THR A 217 -18.92 30.18 37.39
C THR A 217 -18.46 29.28 36.25
N LEU A 218 -19.37 29.10 35.29
CA LEU A 218 -19.08 28.66 33.93
C LEU A 218 -18.31 29.76 33.21
N ILE A 219 -17.10 29.49 32.68
CA ILE A 219 -16.56 30.29 31.57
C ILE A 219 -15.97 29.39 30.47
N THR A 220 -16.57 29.65 29.31
CA THR A 220 -16.53 29.08 27.97
C THR A 220 -15.18 29.21 27.25
N LYS A 221 -14.90 28.23 26.38
CA LYS A 221 -13.85 28.24 25.35
C LYS A 221 -13.90 29.51 24.47
N GLN A 222 -12.74 30.11 24.20
CA GLN A 222 -12.56 30.97 23.04
C GLN A 222 -11.57 30.36 22.05
N ARG A 223 -11.98 30.43 20.78
CA ARG A 223 -11.36 29.87 19.58
C ARG A 223 -10.91 31.09 18.77
N THR A 224 -9.62 31.34 18.66
CA THR A 224 -9.11 32.47 17.86
C THR A 224 -8.75 31.95 16.47
N LYS A 225 -9.47 32.44 15.45
CA LYS A 225 -9.04 32.46 14.06
C LYS A 225 -8.51 33.85 13.77
N LEU A 226 -7.33 33.92 13.16
CA LEU A 226 -6.97 34.80 12.04
C LEU A 226 -5.86 34.08 11.28
#